data_AF-A0A4S8Q5N8-F1
#
_entry.id   AF-A0A4S8Q5N8-F1
#
_cell.length_a   1.000
_cell.length_b   1.000
_cell.length_c   1.000
_cell.angle_alpha   90.00
_cell.angle_beta   90.00
_cell.angle_gamma   90.00
#
_symmetry.space_group_name_H-M   'P 1'
#
loop_
_entity.id
_entity.type
_entity.pdbx_description
1 polymer ?
#
loop_
_entity_poly.entity_id
_entity_poly.type
_entity_poly.pdbx_seq_one_letter_code
_entity_poly.pdbx_strand_id
1 'polypeptide(L)'
;MLIRTYADIQSLKGNAALNPAEKKVIDNCIRGELTILGSGTRPKRSSKARTIRADLLRYLILGGCDQCRVHEMGVLVDGAWIVGKLDLSFARAKGAVHLSNSTFAEPFLASEASFDRLVLNGSSLVGLNAEGVRIRGHVLLDEAKSTGPVSFGGAEIGGQFSCSDAELNGEQDSALNAQSAMIRGGVFLQNLKSTGEVSVAGADIGGQLSAKGAELIGGEGFALNAQSATIRGGAFLDNLKSTGGVSFAGSEIGAILSARGAELIGGEGFALNAQSARIRGSAFLDNLKSTGGVSFAGSEIGAILSAKGAKLNGGEGFALTAQSATIRGGAFLENLKSVGEVSFAGSEIGAVLSVKEAELDGGEGNAFNAQSATIRGTRSSTILKAQARSRFPARRSMVNSHSTVPS
;
A
#
# COMPACT_ATOMS: atom_id res chain seq x y z
N MET A 1 -14.00 -23.66 29.55
CA MET A 1 -13.71 -24.93 28.85
C MET A 1 -13.43 -24.60 27.41
N LEU A 2 -12.35 -25.13 26.84
CA LEU A 2 -11.93 -24.86 25.47
C LEU A 2 -12.54 -25.92 24.53
N ILE A 3 -13.27 -25.52 23.50
CA ILE A 3 -13.85 -26.42 22.49
C ILE A 3 -12.76 -26.88 21.54
N ARG A 4 -12.52 -28.20 21.47
CA ARG A 4 -11.64 -28.83 20.47
C ARG A 4 -12.32 -29.96 19.71
N THR A 5 -13.39 -30.52 20.27
CA THR A 5 -14.13 -31.66 19.74
C THR A 5 -15.64 -31.41 19.78
N TYR A 6 -16.41 -32.22 19.05
CA TYR A 6 -17.87 -32.17 19.12
C TYR A 6 -18.39 -32.56 20.52
N ALA A 7 -17.71 -33.47 21.22
CA ALA A 7 -18.06 -33.85 22.59
C ALA A 7 -17.94 -32.66 23.57
N ASP A 8 -16.95 -31.78 23.36
CA ASP A 8 -16.83 -30.55 24.15
C ASP A 8 -18.06 -29.69 23.94
N ILE A 9 -18.56 -29.55 22.71
CA ILE A 9 -19.79 -28.81 22.39
C ILE A 9 -21.00 -29.43 23.11
N GLN A 10 -21.15 -30.76 23.06
CA GLN A 10 -22.27 -31.47 23.68
C GLN A 10 -22.25 -31.41 25.22
N SER A 11 -21.07 -31.28 25.82
CA SER A 11 -20.93 -31.19 27.28
C SER A 11 -21.26 -29.81 27.84
N LEU A 12 -21.40 -28.78 27.00
CA LEU A 12 -21.77 -27.42 27.41
C LEU A 12 -23.18 -27.37 28.01
N LYS A 13 -23.28 -26.90 29.26
CA LYS A 13 -24.54 -26.81 30.00
C LYS A 13 -24.63 -25.51 30.81
N GLY A 14 -25.84 -25.19 31.27
CA GLY A 14 -26.10 -24.00 32.10
C GLY A 14 -25.66 -22.72 31.39
N ASN A 15 -24.89 -21.87 32.09
CA ASN A 15 -24.38 -20.60 31.54
C ASN A 15 -23.36 -20.78 30.42
N ALA A 16 -22.76 -21.96 30.27
CA ALA A 16 -21.82 -22.28 29.19
C ALA A 16 -22.51 -22.91 27.96
N ALA A 17 -23.81 -23.22 28.05
CA ALA A 17 -24.57 -23.79 26.93
C ALA A 17 -24.48 -22.89 25.68
N LEU A 18 -24.48 -23.52 24.50
CA LEU A 18 -24.46 -22.79 23.23
C LEU A 18 -25.53 -21.69 23.22
N ASN A 19 -25.11 -20.48 22.89
CA ASN A 19 -26.04 -19.37 22.74
C ASN A 19 -26.75 -19.41 21.36
N PRO A 20 -27.80 -18.61 21.13
CA PRO A 20 -28.54 -18.62 19.86
C PRO A 20 -27.67 -18.35 18.63
N ALA A 21 -26.66 -17.48 18.71
CA ALA A 21 -25.77 -17.21 17.60
C ALA A 21 -24.93 -18.44 17.24
N GLU A 22 -24.32 -19.07 18.24
CA GLU A 22 -23.48 -20.25 18.06
C GLU A 22 -24.24 -21.43 17.45
N LYS A 23 -25.48 -21.67 17.91
CA LYS A 23 -26.35 -22.70 17.31
C LYS A 23 -26.63 -22.41 15.84
N LYS A 24 -27.00 -21.17 15.52
CA LYS A 24 -27.29 -20.74 14.15
C LYS A 24 -26.07 -20.90 13.24
N VAL A 25 -24.88 -20.53 13.72
CA VAL A 25 -23.63 -20.67 12.98
C VAL A 25 -23.32 -22.14 12.70
N ILE A 26 -23.46 -23.03 13.68
CA ILE A 26 -23.26 -24.48 13.48
C ILE A 26 -24.21 -25.00 12.38
N ASP A 27 -25.51 -24.73 12.50
CA ASP A 27 -26.52 -25.20 11.54
C ASP A 27 -26.21 -24.71 10.11
N ASN A 28 -25.86 -23.44 9.96
CA ASN A 28 -25.58 -22.84 8.67
C ASN A 28 -24.22 -23.28 8.10
N CYS A 29 -23.21 -23.53 8.92
CA CYS A 29 -21.93 -24.10 8.47
C CYS A 29 -22.10 -25.51 7.91
N ILE A 30 -23.03 -26.31 8.46
CA ILE A 30 -23.36 -27.63 7.92
C ILE A 30 -24.09 -27.51 6.57
N ARG A 31 -24.98 -26.52 6.42
CA ARG A 31 -25.75 -26.28 5.18
C ARG A 31 -24.98 -25.51 4.10
N GLY A 32 -23.86 -24.87 4.44
CA GLY A 32 -23.13 -23.98 3.53
C GLY A 32 -23.79 -22.62 3.32
N GLU A 33 -24.57 -22.15 4.29
CA GLU A 33 -25.35 -20.92 4.22
C GLU A 33 -24.66 -19.76 4.96
N LEU A 34 -24.85 -18.53 4.47
CA LEU A 34 -24.40 -17.32 5.18
C LEU A 34 -25.16 -17.15 6.50
N THR A 35 -24.43 -16.95 7.58
CA THR A 35 -25.02 -16.64 8.88
C THR A 35 -25.07 -15.14 9.11
N ILE A 36 -26.25 -14.54 8.99
CA ILE A 36 -26.48 -13.15 9.37
C ILE A 36 -26.91 -13.08 10.84
N LEU A 37 -26.11 -12.43 11.68
CA LEU A 37 -26.40 -12.21 13.11
C LEU A 37 -26.93 -10.80 13.36
N GLY A 38 -28.08 -10.72 14.05
CA GLY A 38 -28.82 -9.47 14.19
C GLY A 38 -29.19 -8.85 12.84
N SER A 39 -28.70 -7.64 12.57
CA SER A 39 -28.90 -6.91 11.31
C SER A 39 -27.80 -7.17 10.27
N GLY A 40 -26.83 -8.05 10.56
CA GLY A 40 -25.64 -8.25 9.73
C GLY A 40 -24.59 -7.14 9.84
N THR A 41 -24.90 -6.05 10.56
CA THR A 41 -23.99 -4.92 10.76
C THR A 41 -23.08 -5.11 11.97
N ARG A 42 -21.92 -4.45 11.96
CA ARG A 42 -20.90 -4.56 13.01
C ARG A 42 -21.45 -4.25 14.41
N PRO A 43 -21.41 -5.20 15.37
CA PRO A 43 -21.92 -4.98 16.71
C PRO A 43 -20.98 -4.07 17.51
N LYS A 44 -21.55 -3.06 18.18
CA LYS A 44 -20.82 -2.17 19.11
C LYS A 44 -20.69 -2.74 20.53
N ARG A 45 -21.48 -3.76 20.87
CA ARG A 45 -21.49 -4.43 22.19
C ARG A 45 -21.83 -5.90 22.02
N SER A 46 -21.38 -6.72 22.97
CA SER A 46 -21.68 -8.15 23.01
C SER A 46 -23.17 -8.39 23.32
N SER A 47 -23.70 -9.53 22.84
CA SER A 47 -25.04 -10.03 23.18
C SER A 47 -25.14 -11.51 22.84
N LYS A 48 -25.96 -12.28 23.56
CA LYS A 48 -26.14 -13.72 23.27
C LYS A 48 -26.62 -14.00 21.83
N ALA A 49 -27.26 -13.04 21.17
CA ALA A 49 -27.75 -13.17 19.80
C ALA A 49 -26.67 -12.90 18.72
N ARG A 50 -25.49 -12.42 19.11
CA ARG A 50 -24.38 -12.11 18.17
C ARG A 50 -23.04 -12.68 18.60
N THR A 51 -22.88 -13.12 19.85
CA THR A 51 -21.59 -13.54 20.38
C THR A 51 -21.25 -14.97 19.99
N ILE A 52 -20.06 -15.20 19.45
CA ILE A 52 -19.52 -16.52 19.13
C ILE A 52 -18.21 -16.68 19.88
N ARG A 53 -18.00 -17.80 20.56
CA ARG A 53 -16.68 -18.11 21.14
C ARG A 53 -15.68 -18.50 20.05
N ALA A 54 -14.46 -17.99 20.19
CA ALA A 54 -13.38 -18.21 19.24
C ALA A 54 -12.95 -19.68 19.12
N ASP A 55 -13.09 -20.48 20.17
CA ASP A 55 -12.77 -21.90 20.17
C ASP A 55 -13.79 -22.73 19.37
N LEU A 56 -15.09 -22.43 19.48
CA LEU A 56 -16.12 -22.96 18.60
C LEU A 56 -15.84 -22.56 17.15
N LEU A 57 -15.55 -21.28 16.92
CA LEU A 57 -15.28 -20.76 15.59
C LEU A 57 -14.07 -21.45 14.96
N ARG A 58 -12.98 -21.61 15.71
CA ARG A 58 -11.81 -22.41 15.31
C ARG A 58 -12.23 -23.83 14.93
N TYR A 59 -12.95 -24.54 15.79
CA TYR A 59 -13.40 -25.91 15.51
C TYR A 59 -14.16 -26.02 14.18
N LEU A 60 -15.07 -25.07 13.90
CA LEU A 60 -15.80 -25.02 12.63
C LEU A 60 -14.90 -24.68 11.44
N ILE A 61 -14.01 -23.69 11.58
CA ILE A 61 -13.06 -23.31 10.52
C ILE A 61 -12.16 -24.48 10.11
N LEU A 62 -11.79 -25.36 11.05
CA LEU A 62 -11.01 -26.57 10.77
C LEU A 62 -11.81 -27.69 10.08
N GLY A 63 -13.11 -27.49 9.86
CA GLY A 63 -13.99 -28.44 9.16
C GLY A 63 -14.91 -29.28 10.06
N GLY A 64 -14.75 -29.16 11.39
CA GLY A 64 -15.49 -29.94 12.38
C GLY A 64 -15.14 -31.44 12.38
N CYS A 65 -16.13 -32.31 12.52
CA CYS A 65 -15.98 -33.77 12.46
C CYS A 65 -17.21 -34.40 11.77
N ASP A 66 -17.31 -35.72 11.64
CA ASP A 66 -18.41 -36.34 10.88
C ASP A 66 -19.81 -36.04 11.44
N GLN A 67 -19.94 -35.82 12.76
CA GLN A 67 -21.19 -35.41 13.41
C GLN A 67 -21.53 -33.92 13.21
N CYS A 68 -20.55 -33.11 12.78
CA CYS A 68 -20.68 -31.66 12.55
C CYS A 68 -19.74 -31.28 11.40
N ARG A 69 -20.03 -31.83 10.22
CA ARG A 69 -19.18 -31.63 9.05
C ARG A 69 -19.51 -30.28 8.42
N VAL A 70 -18.52 -29.41 8.37
CA VAL A 70 -18.67 -28.10 7.73
C VAL A 70 -18.63 -28.26 6.20
N HIS A 71 -19.56 -27.60 5.54
CA HIS A 71 -19.68 -27.53 4.09
C HIS A 71 -18.40 -26.94 3.46
N GLU A 72 -18.07 -27.31 2.22
CA GLU A 72 -16.87 -26.83 1.49
C GLU A 72 -16.79 -25.31 1.30
N MET A 73 -17.90 -24.60 1.50
CA MET A 73 -17.92 -23.13 1.50
C MET A 73 -17.17 -22.54 2.70
N GLY A 74 -17.00 -23.31 3.78
CA GLY A 74 -16.35 -22.89 5.01
C GLY A 74 -17.29 -22.13 5.95
N VAL A 75 -16.74 -21.20 6.71
CA VAL A 75 -17.47 -20.44 7.72
C VAL A 75 -17.82 -19.06 7.17
N LEU A 76 -19.12 -18.80 7.04
CA LEU A 76 -19.68 -17.57 6.48
C LEU A 76 -20.54 -16.87 7.52
N VAL A 77 -20.05 -15.77 8.09
CA VAL A 77 -20.74 -15.04 9.17
C VAL A 77 -20.63 -13.53 8.99
N ASP A 78 -21.78 -12.86 9.16
CA ASP A 78 -21.92 -11.42 9.23
C ASP A 78 -22.45 -10.97 10.60
N GLY A 79 -21.88 -9.90 11.14
CA GLY A 79 -22.44 -9.24 12.32
C GLY A 79 -22.05 -9.88 13.67
N ALA A 80 -20.99 -10.70 13.71
CA ALA A 80 -20.60 -11.44 14.90
C ALA A 80 -19.84 -10.58 15.93
N TRP A 81 -19.97 -10.93 17.21
CA TRP A 81 -19.05 -10.52 18.26
C TRP A 81 -18.21 -11.73 18.67
N ILE A 82 -16.94 -11.76 18.31
CA ILE A 82 -16.05 -12.89 18.58
C ILE A 82 -15.37 -12.66 19.93
N VAL A 83 -15.60 -13.57 20.87
CA VAL A 83 -15.02 -13.54 22.22
C VAL A 83 -13.99 -14.66 22.38
N GLY A 84 -12.87 -14.38 23.02
CA GLY A 84 -11.71 -15.27 23.03
C GLY A 84 -10.76 -14.95 21.87
N LYS A 85 -9.48 -15.28 22.07
CA LYS A 85 -8.47 -15.29 21.02
C LYS A 85 -8.80 -16.32 19.93
N LEU A 86 -9.04 -15.87 18.70
CA LEU A 86 -9.12 -16.74 17.53
C LEU A 86 -7.70 -17.02 17.05
N ASP A 87 -7.16 -18.15 17.46
CA ASP A 87 -5.85 -18.62 17.00
C ASP A 87 -6.07 -19.68 15.93
N LEU A 88 -5.55 -19.46 14.72
CA LEU A 88 -5.52 -20.35 13.57
C LEU A 88 -4.07 -20.63 13.12
N SER A 89 -3.09 -20.35 13.97
CA SER A 89 -1.68 -20.52 13.59
C SER A 89 -1.40 -21.97 13.18
N PHE A 90 -0.68 -22.15 12.06
CA PHE A 90 -0.37 -23.45 11.43
C PHE A 90 -1.58 -24.30 11.03
N ALA A 91 -2.79 -23.71 11.00
CA ALA A 91 -4.00 -24.44 10.67
C ALA A 91 -4.31 -24.43 9.18
N ARG A 92 -5.02 -25.46 8.71
CA ARG A 92 -5.66 -25.48 7.40
C ARG A 92 -7.17 -25.34 7.58
N ALA A 93 -7.74 -24.25 7.09
CA ALA A 93 -9.20 -24.09 7.09
C ALA A 93 -9.85 -24.97 6.03
N LYS A 94 -11.09 -25.37 6.31
CA LYS A 94 -12.02 -25.93 5.34
C LYS A 94 -12.74 -24.76 4.66
N GLY A 95 -12.40 -24.46 3.40
CA GLY A 95 -13.07 -23.43 2.62
C GLY A 95 -12.69 -22.00 3.01
N ALA A 96 -13.65 -21.08 2.87
CA ALA A 96 -13.47 -19.67 3.17
C ALA A 96 -13.61 -19.37 4.66
N VAL A 97 -12.85 -18.38 5.13
CA VAL A 97 -13.06 -17.73 6.43
C VAL A 97 -13.64 -16.34 6.14
N HIS A 98 -14.96 -16.24 6.22
CA HIS A 98 -15.71 -15.01 6.02
C HIS A 98 -16.34 -14.60 7.34
N LEU A 99 -15.81 -13.52 7.92
CA LEU A 99 -16.23 -12.94 9.20
C LEU A 99 -16.40 -11.44 9.01
N SER A 100 -17.30 -11.05 8.11
CA SER A 100 -17.56 -9.65 7.77
C SER A 100 -18.40 -8.98 8.84
N ASN A 101 -18.30 -7.65 8.91
CA ASN A 101 -19.03 -6.83 9.86
C ASN A 101 -18.95 -7.40 11.29
N SER A 102 -17.81 -7.93 11.69
CA SER A 102 -17.63 -8.65 12.95
C SER A 102 -16.70 -7.88 13.87
N THR A 103 -16.86 -8.02 15.19
CA THR A 103 -16.00 -7.38 16.18
C THR A 103 -15.22 -8.45 16.92
N PHE A 104 -13.89 -8.36 16.89
CA PHE A 104 -12.98 -9.25 17.60
C PHE A 104 -12.57 -8.59 18.91
N ALA A 105 -12.87 -9.22 20.04
CA ALA A 105 -12.50 -8.71 21.36
C ALA A 105 -11.01 -8.92 21.69
N GLU A 106 -10.35 -9.84 20.98
CA GLU A 106 -8.95 -10.24 21.14
C GLU A 106 -8.28 -10.42 19.76
N PRO A 107 -6.94 -10.42 19.66
CA PRO A 107 -6.26 -10.53 18.37
C PRO A 107 -6.60 -11.80 17.60
N PHE A 108 -6.70 -11.69 16.27
CA PHE A 108 -6.82 -12.83 15.37
C PHE A 108 -5.42 -13.28 14.93
N LEU A 109 -5.02 -14.49 15.31
CA LEU A 109 -3.77 -15.09 14.85
C LEU A 109 -4.05 -16.13 13.76
N ALA A 110 -3.26 -16.10 12.70
CA ALA A 110 -3.37 -16.91 11.50
C ALA A 110 -1.99 -17.15 10.87
N SER A 111 -0.91 -17.02 11.65
CA SER A 111 0.45 -17.22 11.16
C SER A 111 0.61 -18.62 10.58
N GLU A 112 1.21 -18.74 9.40
CA GLU A 112 1.39 -20.02 8.68
C GLU A 112 0.09 -20.79 8.39
N ALA A 113 -1.08 -20.13 8.50
CA ALA A 113 -2.36 -20.76 8.21
C ALA A 113 -2.60 -20.89 6.69
N SER A 114 -3.57 -21.73 6.29
CA SER A 114 -4.00 -21.83 4.90
C SER A 114 -5.51 -21.75 4.75
N PHE A 115 -5.98 -20.86 3.87
CA PHE A 115 -7.39 -20.56 3.61
C PHE A 115 -7.70 -20.57 2.11
N ASP A 116 -8.95 -20.88 1.72
CA ASP A 116 -9.37 -20.62 0.34
C ASP A 116 -9.61 -19.11 0.11
N ARG A 117 -10.10 -18.40 1.12
CA ARG A 117 -10.32 -16.94 1.11
C ARG A 117 -10.38 -16.41 2.55
N LEU A 118 -9.92 -15.17 2.76
CA LEU A 118 -10.11 -14.43 4.01
C LEU A 118 -10.92 -13.16 3.73
N VAL A 119 -12.08 -13.02 4.37
CA VAL A 119 -12.98 -11.86 4.23
C VAL A 119 -13.31 -11.31 5.61
N LEU A 120 -12.85 -10.08 5.88
CA LEU A 120 -13.10 -9.34 7.13
C LEU A 120 -13.64 -7.94 6.83
N ASN A 121 -14.33 -7.75 5.69
CA ASN A 121 -14.86 -6.44 5.30
C ASN A 121 -15.78 -5.87 6.40
N GLY A 122 -15.61 -4.59 6.73
CA GLY A 122 -16.39 -3.89 7.75
C GLY A 122 -16.11 -4.34 9.20
N SER A 123 -15.18 -5.26 9.43
CA SER A 123 -14.90 -5.81 10.77
C SER A 123 -14.06 -4.87 11.63
N SER A 124 -14.11 -5.05 12.95
CA SER A 124 -13.27 -4.36 13.93
C SER A 124 -12.33 -5.37 14.57
N LEU A 125 -11.03 -5.09 14.47
CA LEU A 125 -9.93 -5.92 14.95
C LEU A 125 -9.16 -5.15 16.01
N VAL A 126 -8.62 -5.88 16.99
CA VAL A 126 -7.60 -5.33 17.89
C VAL A 126 -6.18 -5.67 17.43
N GLY A 127 -6.07 -6.44 16.33
CA GLY A 127 -4.83 -6.88 15.70
C GLY A 127 -5.07 -8.14 14.87
N LEU A 128 -4.32 -8.31 13.78
CA LEU A 128 -4.33 -9.48 12.91
C LEU A 128 -2.89 -9.87 12.59
N ASN A 129 -2.47 -11.06 13.01
CA ASN A 129 -1.20 -11.65 12.56
C ASN A 129 -1.50 -12.80 11.60
N ALA A 130 -1.22 -12.60 10.32
CA ALA A 130 -1.34 -13.57 9.24
C ALA A 130 -0.01 -13.72 8.47
N GLU A 131 1.12 -13.64 9.18
CA GLU A 131 2.46 -13.85 8.61
C GLU A 131 2.60 -15.26 8.03
N GLY A 132 3.18 -15.38 6.84
CA GLY A 132 3.34 -16.66 6.13
C GLY A 132 2.03 -17.33 5.71
N VAL A 133 0.88 -16.65 5.82
CA VAL A 133 -0.41 -17.25 5.45
C VAL A 133 -0.46 -17.60 3.97
N ARG A 134 -1.08 -18.73 3.63
CA ARG A 134 -1.34 -19.15 2.24
C ARG A 134 -2.82 -19.08 1.91
N ILE A 135 -3.20 -18.13 1.08
CA ILE A 135 -4.59 -17.87 0.70
C ILE A 135 -4.76 -18.12 -0.78
N ARG A 136 -5.57 -19.12 -1.16
CA ARG A 136 -5.78 -19.46 -2.57
C ARG A 136 -6.44 -18.33 -3.36
N GLY A 137 -7.39 -17.65 -2.73
CA GLY A 137 -8.18 -16.56 -3.31
C GLY A 137 -7.74 -15.19 -2.80
N HIS A 138 -8.72 -14.43 -2.30
CA HIS A 138 -8.54 -13.02 -1.94
C HIS A 138 -8.38 -12.82 -0.43
N VAL A 139 -7.70 -11.74 -0.09
CA VAL A 139 -7.77 -11.09 1.22
C VAL A 139 -8.59 -9.82 1.04
N LEU A 140 -9.73 -9.74 1.73
CA LEU A 140 -10.61 -8.58 1.69
C LEU A 140 -10.77 -8.02 3.11
N LEU A 141 -10.30 -6.80 3.31
CA LEU A 141 -10.33 -6.01 4.55
C LEU A 141 -10.95 -4.62 4.28
N ASP A 142 -11.83 -4.51 3.29
CA ASP A 142 -12.45 -3.25 2.93
C ASP A 142 -13.30 -2.73 4.09
N GLU A 143 -13.24 -1.43 4.40
CA GLU A 143 -13.95 -0.81 5.53
C GLU A 143 -13.60 -1.40 6.92
N ALA A 144 -12.56 -2.25 7.00
CA ALA A 144 -12.10 -2.80 8.26
C ALA A 144 -11.51 -1.70 9.16
N LYS A 145 -11.65 -1.87 10.47
CA LYS A 145 -11.01 -1.02 11.48
C LYS A 145 -10.09 -1.87 12.33
N SER A 146 -8.83 -1.47 12.49
CA SER A 146 -7.91 -2.15 13.40
C SER A 146 -7.29 -1.15 14.36
N THR A 147 -7.32 -1.46 15.66
CA THR A 147 -6.61 -0.70 16.70
C THR A 147 -5.24 -1.27 17.03
N GLY A 148 -4.79 -2.26 16.27
CA GLY A 148 -3.44 -2.81 16.35
C GLY A 148 -2.93 -3.24 14.98
N PRO A 149 -1.70 -3.75 14.90
CA PRO A 149 -1.05 -4.10 13.64
C PRO A 149 -1.83 -5.15 12.83
N VAL A 150 -1.77 -5.02 11.51
CA VAL A 150 -2.24 -6.01 10.54
C VAL A 150 -1.05 -6.53 9.75
N SER A 151 -0.65 -7.78 9.97
CA SER A 151 0.54 -8.39 9.37
C SER A 151 0.20 -9.53 8.43
N PHE A 152 0.83 -9.51 7.26
CA PHE A 152 0.81 -10.46 6.15
C PHE A 152 2.24 -10.62 5.59
N GLY A 153 3.26 -10.38 6.43
CA GLY A 153 4.66 -10.56 6.04
C GLY A 153 4.90 -11.97 5.49
N GLY A 154 5.51 -12.08 4.32
CA GLY A 154 5.78 -13.35 3.65
C GLY A 154 4.54 -14.14 3.21
N ALA A 155 3.34 -13.53 3.18
CA ALA A 155 2.12 -14.23 2.77
C ALA A 155 2.12 -14.60 1.28
N GLU A 156 1.47 -15.71 0.93
CA GLU A 156 1.15 -16.09 -0.45
C GLU A 156 -0.35 -15.93 -0.69
N ILE A 157 -0.73 -15.00 -1.56
CA ILE A 157 -2.13 -14.66 -1.88
C ILE A 157 -2.37 -14.88 -3.37
N GLY A 158 -3.19 -15.87 -3.69
CA GLY A 158 -3.47 -16.29 -5.06
C GLY A 158 -4.37 -15.34 -5.86
N GLY A 159 -4.97 -14.35 -5.20
CA GLY A 159 -5.75 -13.28 -5.81
C GLY A 159 -5.36 -11.89 -5.31
N GLN A 160 -6.31 -10.96 -5.25
CA GLN A 160 -6.07 -9.59 -4.75
C GLN A 160 -6.01 -9.49 -3.22
N PHE A 161 -5.30 -8.45 -2.76
CA PHE A 161 -5.32 -7.92 -1.40
C PHE A 161 -6.04 -6.58 -1.42
N SER A 162 -7.12 -6.43 -0.66
CA SER A 162 -7.87 -5.17 -0.58
C SER A 162 -8.06 -4.71 0.86
N CYS A 163 -7.82 -3.44 1.09
CA CYS A 163 -8.03 -2.72 2.34
C CYS A 163 -8.57 -1.31 2.02
N SER A 164 -9.49 -1.24 1.05
CA SER A 164 -10.07 0.04 0.62
C SER A 164 -11.00 0.58 1.70
N ASP A 165 -10.99 1.90 1.91
CA ASP A 165 -11.83 2.59 2.89
C ASP A 165 -11.63 2.11 4.35
N ALA A 166 -10.52 1.41 4.63
CA ALA A 166 -10.19 0.90 5.95
C ALA A 166 -9.51 1.96 6.83
N GLU A 167 -9.53 1.73 8.15
CA GLU A 167 -8.81 2.51 9.16
C GLU A 167 -7.90 1.59 9.97
N LEU A 168 -6.58 1.69 9.75
CA LEU A 168 -5.58 0.83 10.41
C LEU A 168 -4.69 1.65 11.33
N ASN A 169 -4.73 1.35 12.63
CA ASN A 169 -3.88 1.99 13.62
C ASN A 169 -2.91 0.95 14.19
N GLY A 170 -1.67 0.95 13.69
CA GLY A 170 -0.55 0.19 14.23
C GLY A 170 0.29 0.98 15.23
N GLU A 171 -0.31 2.00 15.84
CA GLU A 171 0.36 2.98 16.69
C GLU A 171 1.51 3.69 15.95
N GLN A 172 2.74 3.68 16.48
CA GLN A 172 3.89 4.33 15.83
C GLN A 172 4.75 3.36 15.00
N ASP A 173 4.43 2.07 15.00
CA ASP A 173 5.22 1.06 14.30
C ASP A 173 4.67 0.82 12.89
N SER A 174 3.87 -0.24 12.72
CA SER A 174 3.39 -0.71 11.41
C SER A 174 1.89 -0.92 11.43
N ALA A 175 1.16 -0.14 10.63
CA ALA A 175 -0.28 -0.30 10.45
C ALA A 175 -0.60 -1.53 9.60
N LEU A 176 0.13 -1.71 8.49
CA LEU A 176 -0.01 -2.82 7.57
C LEU A 176 1.38 -3.32 7.15
N ASN A 177 1.72 -4.54 7.53
CA ASN A 177 2.93 -5.22 7.05
C ASN A 177 2.54 -6.27 6.00
N ALA A 178 2.96 -6.09 4.76
CA ALA A 178 2.89 -7.09 3.69
C ALA A 178 4.27 -7.23 2.99
N GLN A 179 5.34 -7.07 3.76
CA GLN A 179 6.71 -7.22 3.28
C GLN A 179 6.95 -8.63 2.75
N SER A 180 7.68 -8.74 1.63
CA SER A 180 8.01 -10.01 0.96
C SER A 180 6.80 -10.88 0.59
N ALA A 181 5.58 -10.33 0.59
CA ALA A 181 4.38 -11.06 0.21
C ALA A 181 4.34 -11.33 -1.30
N MET A 182 3.85 -12.49 -1.70
CA MET A 182 3.52 -12.82 -3.09
C MET A 182 2.02 -12.68 -3.29
N ILE A 183 1.59 -11.68 -4.06
CA ILE A 183 0.19 -11.36 -4.31
C ILE A 183 -0.05 -11.46 -5.80
N ARG A 184 -0.75 -12.49 -6.27
CA ARG A 184 -0.97 -12.71 -7.71
C ARG A 184 -1.87 -11.65 -8.34
N GLY A 185 -2.76 -11.04 -7.56
CA GLY A 185 -3.62 -9.94 -7.97
C GLY A 185 -3.01 -8.56 -7.70
N GLY A 186 -3.88 -7.54 -7.64
CA GLY A 186 -3.50 -6.20 -7.22
C GLY A 186 -3.56 -6.01 -5.70
N VAL A 187 -2.94 -4.93 -5.24
CA VAL A 187 -3.04 -4.40 -3.88
C VAL A 187 -3.82 -3.09 -3.92
N PHE A 188 -4.93 -3.06 -3.19
CA PHE A 188 -5.92 -1.98 -3.23
C PHE A 188 -6.06 -1.34 -1.85
N LEU A 189 -5.59 -0.11 -1.73
CA LEU A 189 -5.54 0.70 -0.50
C LEU A 189 -6.26 2.05 -0.72
N GLN A 190 -7.27 2.08 -1.59
CA GLN A 190 -8.00 3.30 -1.91
C GLN A 190 -8.62 3.89 -0.65
N ASN A 191 -8.43 5.19 -0.43
CA ASN A 191 -8.95 5.91 0.74
C ASN A 191 -8.57 5.28 2.10
N LEU A 192 -7.52 4.44 2.15
CA LEU A 192 -7.01 3.87 3.39
C LEU A 192 -6.56 5.01 4.31
N LYS A 193 -6.97 4.93 5.58
CA LYS A 193 -6.42 5.77 6.65
C LYS A 193 -5.51 4.94 7.53
N SER A 194 -4.26 5.34 7.69
CA SER A 194 -3.32 4.62 8.56
C SER A 194 -2.56 5.52 9.53
N THR A 195 -2.30 4.97 10.72
CA THR A 195 -1.28 5.46 11.65
C THR A 195 -0.28 4.32 11.90
N GLY A 196 0.99 4.56 11.58
CA GLY A 196 2.04 3.56 11.40
C GLY A 196 2.34 3.29 9.92
N GLU A 197 3.51 2.71 9.65
CA GLU A 197 3.97 2.38 8.28
C GLU A 197 3.00 1.43 7.57
N VAL A 198 2.77 1.68 6.27
CA VAL A 198 2.21 0.69 5.33
C VAL A 198 3.33 0.14 4.46
N SER A 199 3.63 -1.14 4.61
CA SER A 199 4.82 -1.77 4.02
C SER A 199 4.46 -2.89 3.05
N VAL A 200 4.92 -2.77 1.81
CA VAL A 200 4.93 -3.82 0.77
C VAL A 200 6.35 -4.03 0.24
N ALA A 201 7.36 -3.72 1.07
CA ALA A 201 8.77 -3.82 0.68
C ALA A 201 9.12 -5.26 0.25
N GLY A 202 9.79 -5.40 -0.89
CA GLY A 202 10.16 -6.69 -1.47
C GLY A 202 8.98 -7.56 -1.94
N ALA A 203 7.74 -7.06 -1.94
CA ALA A 203 6.58 -7.83 -2.38
C ALA A 203 6.59 -8.07 -3.90
N ASP A 204 6.07 -9.22 -4.33
CA ASP A 204 5.75 -9.52 -5.74
C ASP A 204 4.25 -9.37 -5.97
N ILE A 205 3.84 -8.27 -6.59
CA ILE A 205 2.46 -7.91 -6.88
C ILE A 205 2.19 -8.14 -8.38
N GLY A 206 1.32 -9.11 -8.68
CA GLY A 206 0.94 -9.49 -10.04
C GLY A 206 0.03 -8.50 -10.76
N GLY A 207 -0.60 -7.60 -10.03
CA GLY A 207 -1.41 -6.50 -10.55
C GLY A 207 -0.82 -5.12 -10.24
N GLN A 208 -1.72 -4.16 -10.02
CA GLN A 208 -1.37 -2.79 -9.63
C GLN A 208 -1.27 -2.65 -8.11
N LEU A 209 -0.51 -1.65 -7.65
CA LEU A 209 -0.58 -1.09 -6.30
C LEU A 209 -1.34 0.23 -6.38
N SER A 210 -2.46 0.37 -5.66
CA SER A 210 -3.28 1.59 -5.68
C SER A 210 -3.52 2.11 -4.27
N ALA A 211 -2.91 3.25 -3.92
CA ALA A 211 -3.14 4.02 -2.70
C ALA A 211 -3.83 5.36 -3.01
N LYS A 212 -4.71 5.37 -4.04
CA LYS A 212 -5.42 6.57 -4.46
C LYS A 212 -6.28 7.13 -3.32
N GLY A 213 -6.16 8.42 -3.04
CA GLY A 213 -6.93 9.11 -2.00
C GLY A 213 -6.63 8.66 -0.56
N ALA A 214 -5.61 7.82 -0.35
CA ALA A 214 -5.26 7.37 1.00
C ALA A 214 -4.67 8.52 1.84
N GLU A 215 -4.76 8.39 3.16
CA GLU A 215 -4.19 9.30 4.17
C GLU A 215 -3.31 8.47 5.11
N LEU A 216 -1.99 8.54 4.92
CA LEU A 216 -1.03 7.66 5.59
C LEU A 216 -0.11 8.44 6.54
N ILE A 217 -0.08 8.07 7.81
CA ILE A 217 0.75 8.70 8.84
C ILE A 217 1.79 7.69 9.31
N GLY A 218 3.01 7.75 8.78
CA GLY A 218 4.09 6.79 9.03
C GLY A 218 4.97 7.06 10.27
N GLY A 219 4.61 8.03 11.11
CA GLY A 219 5.43 8.41 12.27
C GLY A 219 6.79 8.98 11.86
N GLU A 220 7.86 8.52 12.51
CA GLU A 220 9.25 8.92 12.21
C GLU A 220 9.83 8.25 10.95
N GLY A 221 9.13 7.26 10.38
CA GLY A 221 9.60 6.44 9.25
C GLY A 221 8.90 6.72 7.91
N PHE A 222 8.64 5.65 7.15
CA PHE A 222 7.88 5.73 5.90
C PHE A 222 6.38 5.68 6.17
N ALA A 223 5.62 6.47 5.43
CA ALA A 223 4.17 6.32 5.36
C ALA A 223 3.79 5.15 4.44
N LEU A 224 4.49 5.02 3.31
CA LEU A 224 4.36 3.90 2.38
C LEU A 224 5.74 3.41 1.96
N ASN A 225 6.05 2.16 2.26
CA ASN A 225 7.30 1.52 1.92
C ASN A 225 7.08 0.41 0.87
N ALA A 226 7.45 0.69 -0.37
CA ALA A 226 7.43 -0.24 -1.51
C ALA A 226 8.84 -0.46 -2.08
N GLN A 227 9.87 -0.35 -1.23
CA GLN A 227 11.26 -0.56 -1.64
C GLN A 227 11.46 -1.97 -2.19
N SER A 228 12.19 -2.10 -3.30
CA SER A 228 12.48 -3.38 -3.98
C SER A 228 11.25 -4.21 -4.38
N ALA A 229 10.04 -3.64 -4.35
CA ALA A 229 8.83 -4.35 -4.75
C ALA A 229 8.80 -4.55 -6.27
N THR A 230 8.28 -5.68 -6.71
CA THR A 230 7.92 -5.93 -8.11
C THR A 230 6.42 -5.73 -8.27
N ILE A 231 6.01 -4.74 -9.07
CA ILE A 231 4.61 -4.42 -9.35
C ILE A 231 4.41 -4.62 -10.85
N ARG A 232 3.78 -5.72 -11.27
CA ARG A 232 3.60 -6.04 -12.70
C ARG A 232 2.69 -5.02 -13.41
N GLY A 233 1.77 -4.38 -12.68
CA GLY A 233 0.92 -3.30 -13.16
C GLY A 233 1.50 -1.90 -12.90
N GLY A 234 0.63 -0.93 -12.62
CA GLY A 234 1.03 0.43 -12.22
C GLY A 234 1.03 0.63 -10.71
N ALA A 235 1.76 1.65 -10.25
CA ALA A 235 1.67 2.18 -8.90
C ALA A 235 0.93 3.52 -8.94
N PHE A 236 -0.23 3.59 -8.27
CA PHE A 236 -1.13 4.74 -8.31
C PHE A 236 -1.30 5.35 -6.92
N LEU A 237 -0.76 6.55 -6.74
CA LEU A 237 -0.76 7.37 -5.53
C LEU A 237 -1.55 8.66 -5.74
N ASP A 238 -2.47 8.67 -6.71
CA ASP A 238 -3.20 9.88 -7.08
C ASP A 238 -4.00 10.40 -5.87
N ASN A 239 -3.81 11.68 -5.54
CA ASN A 239 -4.38 12.33 -4.36
C ASN A 239 -4.02 11.67 -3.02
N LEU A 240 -2.91 10.91 -2.94
CA LEU A 240 -2.36 10.41 -1.68
C LEU A 240 -1.95 11.59 -0.79
N LYS A 241 -2.31 11.54 0.49
CA LYS A 241 -1.73 12.41 1.53
C LYS A 241 -0.84 11.58 2.44
N SER A 242 0.37 12.05 2.71
CA SER A 242 1.26 11.35 3.64
C SER A 242 2.03 12.27 4.57
N THR A 243 2.24 11.79 5.80
CA THR A 243 3.28 12.27 6.72
C THR A 243 4.22 11.11 7.00
N GLY A 244 5.50 11.28 6.68
CA GLY A 244 6.45 10.19 6.48
C GLY A 244 6.70 9.96 5.00
N GLY A 245 7.91 9.48 4.66
CA GLY A 245 8.34 9.31 3.28
C GLY A 245 7.54 8.25 2.52
N VAL A 246 7.43 8.40 1.20
CA VAL A 246 6.89 7.38 0.29
C VAL A 246 8.03 6.82 -0.55
N SER A 247 8.31 5.52 -0.42
CA SER A 247 9.52 4.92 -1.00
C SER A 247 9.20 3.81 -1.99
N PHE A 248 9.79 3.91 -3.17
CA PHE A 248 9.80 2.98 -4.30
C PHE A 248 11.24 2.66 -4.72
N ALA A 249 12.22 2.90 -3.84
CA ALA A 249 13.62 2.72 -4.17
C ALA A 249 13.92 1.29 -4.62
N GLY A 250 14.57 1.14 -5.77
CA GLY A 250 14.89 -0.17 -6.37
C GLY A 250 13.67 -0.98 -6.84
N SER A 251 12.46 -0.42 -6.86
CA SER A 251 11.26 -1.14 -7.29
C SER A 251 11.20 -1.33 -8.81
N GLU A 252 10.46 -2.34 -9.24
CA GLU A 252 10.11 -2.57 -10.65
C GLU A 252 8.62 -2.33 -10.87
N ILE A 253 8.27 -1.39 -11.74
CA ILE A 253 6.88 -1.02 -12.04
C ILE A 253 6.62 -1.29 -13.53
N GLY A 254 5.73 -2.25 -13.79
CA GLY A 254 5.46 -2.78 -15.13
C GLY A 254 4.66 -1.86 -16.03
N ALA A 255 4.00 -0.85 -15.45
CA ALA A 255 3.32 0.22 -16.19
C ALA A 255 3.82 1.60 -15.71
N ILE A 256 2.99 2.37 -15.01
CA ILE A 256 3.27 3.76 -14.64
C ILE A 256 3.43 3.92 -13.12
N LEU A 257 4.20 4.93 -12.71
CA LEU A 257 4.14 5.49 -11.36
C LEU A 257 3.37 6.82 -11.43
N SER A 258 2.24 6.94 -10.75
CA SER A 258 1.43 8.15 -10.75
C SER A 258 1.29 8.67 -9.31
N ALA A 259 1.65 9.92 -9.07
CA ALA A 259 1.47 10.65 -7.82
C ALA A 259 0.74 11.98 -8.10
N ARG A 260 -0.23 11.95 -9.00
CA ARG A 260 -0.93 13.16 -9.44
C ARG A 260 -1.76 13.75 -8.31
N GLY A 261 -1.60 15.04 -8.06
CA GLY A 261 -2.32 15.74 -7.00
C GLY A 261 -2.02 15.24 -5.58
N ALA A 262 -0.98 14.41 -5.39
CA ALA A 262 -0.60 13.95 -4.07
C ALA A 262 -0.01 15.08 -3.22
N GLU A 263 -0.08 14.94 -1.90
CA GLU A 263 0.47 15.86 -0.90
C GLU A 263 1.36 15.06 0.06
N LEU A 264 2.67 15.14 -0.13
CA LEU A 264 3.63 14.26 0.55
C LEU A 264 4.55 15.06 1.47
N ILE A 265 4.61 14.69 2.75
CA ILE A 265 5.48 15.30 3.75
C ILE A 265 6.51 14.27 4.20
N GLY A 266 7.74 14.38 3.69
CA GLY A 266 8.81 13.39 3.88
C GLY A 266 9.56 13.45 5.21
N GLY A 267 9.24 14.40 6.10
CA GLY A 267 10.01 14.63 7.32
C GLY A 267 11.44 15.08 7.01
N GLU A 268 12.44 14.45 7.63
CA GLU A 268 13.87 14.73 7.40
C GLU A 268 14.40 14.14 6.08
N GLY A 269 13.61 13.30 5.38
CA GLY A 269 14.02 12.59 4.17
C GLY A 269 13.32 13.05 2.88
N PHE A 270 13.35 12.17 1.88
CA PHE A 270 12.58 12.36 0.64
C PHE A 270 11.09 12.15 0.89
N ALA A 271 10.26 13.05 0.37
CA ALA A 271 8.82 12.89 0.35
C ALA A 271 8.40 11.76 -0.62
N LEU A 272 9.08 11.67 -1.76
CA LEU A 272 8.96 10.55 -2.70
C LEU A 272 10.36 10.07 -3.13
N ASN A 273 10.67 8.81 -2.85
CA ASN A 273 11.95 8.20 -3.22
C ASN A 273 11.75 7.07 -4.24
N ALA A 274 12.02 7.32 -5.51
CA ALA A 274 12.07 6.34 -6.60
C ALA A 274 13.50 6.13 -7.11
N GLN A 275 14.51 6.27 -6.25
CA GLN A 275 15.91 6.03 -6.60
C GLN A 275 16.10 4.61 -7.14
N SER A 276 16.82 4.47 -8.25
CA SER A 276 17.09 3.20 -8.93
C SER A 276 15.83 2.40 -9.31
N ALA A 277 14.64 3.02 -9.32
CA ALA A 277 13.42 2.34 -9.73
C ALA A 277 13.40 2.13 -11.25
N ARG A 278 12.81 1.01 -11.69
CA ARG A 278 12.60 0.71 -13.11
C ARG A 278 11.10 0.81 -13.44
N ILE A 279 10.72 1.89 -14.10
CA ILE A 279 9.34 2.20 -14.48
C ILE A 279 9.20 1.99 -15.99
N ARG A 280 8.52 0.93 -16.42
CA ARG A 280 8.41 0.59 -17.85
C ARG A 280 7.69 1.65 -18.68
N GLY A 281 6.74 2.34 -18.08
CA GLY A 281 6.00 3.44 -18.68
C GLY A 281 6.50 4.79 -18.18
N SER A 282 5.55 5.62 -17.73
CA SER A 282 5.81 7.00 -17.31
C SER A 282 5.79 7.16 -15.80
N ALA A 283 6.50 8.18 -15.32
CA ALA A 283 6.35 8.73 -13.98
C ALA A 283 5.58 10.06 -14.07
N PHE A 284 4.43 10.16 -13.39
CA PHE A 284 3.57 11.33 -13.40
C PHE A 284 3.46 11.94 -12.01
N LEU A 285 4.00 13.14 -11.85
CA LEU A 285 4.01 13.96 -10.64
C LEU A 285 3.15 15.22 -10.84
N ASP A 286 2.20 15.19 -11.79
CA ASP A 286 1.43 16.37 -12.15
C ASP A 286 0.63 16.89 -10.95
N ASN A 287 0.78 18.17 -10.63
CA ASN A 287 0.21 18.83 -9.46
C ASN A 287 0.61 18.19 -8.10
N LEU A 288 1.71 17.43 -8.04
CA LEU A 288 2.29 16.95 -6.78
C LEU A 288 2.69 18.12 -5.90
N LYS A 289 2.34 18.07 -4.61
CA LYS A 289 2.88 18.96 -3.57
C LYS A 289 3.79 18.15 -2.66
N SER A 290 5.00 18.62 -2.41
CA SER A 290 5.90 17.97 -1.46
C SER A 290 6.59 18.94 -0.51
N THR A 291 6.76 18.49 0.73
CA THR A 291 7.75 19.01 1.69
C THR A 291 8.73 17.88 1.97
N GLY A 292 10.00 18.10 1.65
CA GLY A 292 10.97 17.03 1.41
C GLY A 292 11.15 16.80 -0.09
N GLY A 293 12.33 16.31 -0.46
CA GLY A 293 12.71 16.16 -1.86
C GLY A 293 11.94 15.05 -2.60
N VAL A 294 12.01 15.09 -3.93
CA VAL A 294 11.54 14.01 -4.80
C VAL A 294 12.74 13.42 -5.55
N SER A 295 13.00 12.12 -5.40
CA SER A 295 14.15 11.45 -6.01
C SER A 295 13.74 10.42 -7.06
N PHE A 296 14.39 10.49 -8.20
CA PHE A 296 14.42 9.57 -9.33
C PHE A 296 15.88 9.27 -9.73
N ALA A 297 16.84 9.51 -8.83
CA ALA A 297 18.25 9.32 -9.11
C ALA A 297 18.53 7.87 -9.55
N GLY A 298 19.26 7.69 -10.65
CA GLY A 298 19.58 6.39 -11.22
C GLY A 298 18.39 5.57 -11.72
N SER A 299 17.18 6.16 -11.79
CA SER A 299 15.98 5.43 -12.25
C SER A 299 15.97 5.24 -13.77
N GLU A 300 15.22 4.23 -14.22
CA GLU A 300 14.89 3.99 -15.62
C GLU A 300 13.40 4.25 -15.85
N ILE A 301 13.08 5.20 -16.73
CA ILE A 301 11.71 5.58 -17.09
C ILE A 301 11.52 5.33 -18.59
N GLY A 302 10.66 4.37 -18.92
CA GLY A 302 10.50 3.87 -20.28
C GLY A 302 9.73 4.79 -21.24
N ALA A 303 9.02 5.78 -20.69
CA ALA A 303 8.34 6.82 -21.46
C ALA A 303 8.72 8.22 -20.96
N ILE A 304 7.91 8.85 -20.11
CA ILE A 304 8.12 10.26 -19.72
C ILE A 304 8.19 10.45 -18.21
N LEU A 305 8.93 11.46 -17.78
CA LEU A 305 8.83 12.05 -16.44
C LEU A 305 8.07 13.37 -16.55
N SER A 306 6.91 13.47 -15.90
CA SER A 306 6.09 14.68 -15.91
C SER A 306 5.97 15.23 -14.50
N ALA A 307 6.22 16.52 -14.31
CA ALA A 307 6.02 17.25 -13.06
C ALA A 307 5.25 18.54 -13.31
N LYS A 308 4.24 18.48 -14.19
CA LYS A 308 3.50 19.67 -14.62
C LYS A 308 2.68 20.24 -13.48
N GLY A 309 2.80 21.53 -13.22
CA GLY A 309 2.08 22.21 -12.13
C GLY A 309 2.50 21.74 -10.72
N ALA A 310 3.56 20.95 -10.58
CA ALA A 310 4.02 20.47 -9.29
C ALA A 310 4.59 21.62 -8.44
N LYS A 311 4.52 21.45 -7.11
CA LYS A 311 5.05 22.38 -6.09
C LYS A 311 5.95 21.59 -5.15
N LEU A 312 7.25 21.63 -5.39
CA LEU A 312 8.22 20.77 -4.72
C LEU A 312 9.11 21.58 -3.78
N ASN A 313 9.09 21.30 -2.49
CA ASN A 313 9.94 21.97 -1.51
C ASN A 313 10.94 20.99 -0.91
N GLY A 314 12.15 20.98 -1.46
CA GLY A 314 13.30 20.24 -0.95
C GLY A 314 14.15 21.01 0.07
N GLY A 315 13.76 22.23 0.43
CA GLY A 315 14.54 23.10 1.31
C GLY A 315 15.91 23.42 0.74
N GLU A 316 16.97 23.18 1.52
CA GLU A 316 18.37 23.37 1.10
C GLU A 316 18.88 22.25 0.18
N GLY A 317 18.15 21.14 0.05
CA GLY A 317 18.51 19.99 -0.77
C GLY A 317 17.90 20.01 -2.17
N PHE A 318 17.60 18.82 -2.69
CA PHE A 318 16.92 18.67 -3.98
C PHE A 318 15.40 18.80 -3.84
N ALA A 319 14.80 19.68 -4.61
CA ALA A 319 13.35 19.65 -4.83
C ALA A 319 12.96 18.46 -5.71
N LEU A 320 13.71 18.25 -6.80
CA LEU A 320 13.59 17.10 -7.69
C LEU A 320 14.98 16.69 -8.16
N THR A 321 15.37 15.44 -7.95
CA THR A 321 16.60 14.88 -8.52
C THR A 321 16.30 13.69 -9.42
N ALA A 322 16.76 13.76 -10.66
CA ALA A 322 16.81 12.69 -11.65
C ALA A 322 18.26 12.49 -12.11
N GLN A 323 19.22 12.66 -11.19
CA GLN A 323 20.64 12.48 -11.47
C GLN A 323 20.91 11.07 -11.99
N SER A 324 21.68 10.95 -13.07
CA SER A 324 21.98 9.68 -13.74
C SER A 324 20.76 8.85 -14.14
N ALA A 325 19.56 9.44 -14.19
CA ALA A 325 18.36 8.74 -14.63
C ALA A 325 18.36 8.56 -16.16
N THR A 326 17.78 7.47 -16.63
CA THR A 326 17.49 7.24 -18.05
C THR A 326 16.00 7.43 -18.30
N ILE A 327 15.63 8.41 -19.12
CA ILE A 327 14.26 8.72 -19.52
C ILE A 327 14.16 8.55 -21.04
N ARG A 328 13.57 7.45 -21.50
CA ARG A 328 13.56 7.11 -22.94
C ARG A 328 12.82 8.12 -23.80
N GLY A 329 11.78 8.74 -23.26
CA GLY A 329 11.04 9.82 -23.90
C GLY A 329 11.52 11.18 -23.40
N GLY A 330 10.61 11.96 -22.82
CA GLY A 330 10.87 13.34 -22.38
C GLY A 330 10.66 13.57 -20.89
N ALA A 331 11.25 14.65 -20.39
CA ALA A 331 11.01 15.20 -19.07
C ALA A 331 10.27 16.55 -19.22
N PHE A 332 9.12 16.70 -18.56
CA PHE A 332 8.22 17.86 -18.68
C PHE A 332 8.01 18.53 -17.32
N LEU A 333 8.66 19.68 -17.13
CA LEU A 333 8.63 20.52 -15.93
C LEU A 333 7.87 21.81 -16.20
N GLU A 334 6.66 21.69 -16.76
CA GLU A 334 5.85 22.84 -17.18
C GLU A 334 5.07 23.41 -15.99
N ASN A 335 5.14 24.71 -15.74
CA ASN A 335 4.51 25.34 -14.57
C ASN A 335 4.97 24.74 -13.22
N LEU A 336 6.19 24.16 -13.17
CA LEU A 336 6.80 23.65 -11.94
C LEU A 336 7.19 24.82 -11.03
N LYS A 337 6.85 24.73 -9.74
CA LYS A 337 7.38 25.61 -8.69
C LYS A 337 8.25 24.80 -7.76
N SER A 338 9.48 25.25 -7.51
CA SER A 338 10.40 24.54 -6.59
C SER A 338 11.14 25.46 -5.64
N VAL A 339 11.43 24.93 -4.44
CA VAL A 339 12.44 25.43 -3.50
C VAL A 339 13.43 24.29 -3.26
N GLY A 340 14.70 24.53 -3.56
CA GLY A 340 15.76 23.51 -3.64
C GLY A 340 16.12 23.17 -5.09
N GLU A 341 17.25 22.48 -5.29
CA GLU A 341 17.81 22.20 -6.62
C GLU A 341 16.90 21.23 -7.41
N VAL A 342 16.66 21.56 -8.68
CA VAL A 342 16.12 20.63 -9.68
C VAL A 342 17.27 20.10 -10.54
N SER A 343 17.61 18.82 -10.34
CA SER A 343 18.83 18.22 -10.87
C SER A 343 18.54 17.09 -11.85
N PHE A 344 19.12 17.17 -13.05
CA PHE A 344 19.16 16.17 -14.11
C PHE A 344 20.62 15.82 -14.47
N ALA A 345 21.56 16.08 -13.56
CA ALA A 345 22.97 15.90 -13.85
C ALA A 345 23.29 14.44 -14.25
N GLY A 346 24.03 14.25 -15.34
CA GLY A 346 24.38 12.94 -15.87
C GLY A 346 23.21 12.11 -16.43
N SER A 347 22.00 12.66 -16.53
CA SER A 347 20.84 11.92 -17.06
C SER A 347 20.89 11.73 -18.58
N GLU A 348 20.22 10.68 -19.06
CA GLU A 348 19.94 10.47 -20.48
C GLU A 348 18.45 10.69 -20.77
N ILE A 349 18.12 11.62 -21.67
CA ILE A 349 16.74 11.94 -22.07
C ILE A 349 16.61 11.75 -23.59
N GLY A 350 15.75 10.83 -24.02
CA GLY A 350 15.69 10.42 -25.42
C GLY A 350 15.02 11.43 -26.36
N ALA A 351 14.12 12.29 -25.85
CA ALA A 351 13.37 13.24 -26.65
C ALA A 351 13.61 14.70 -26.24
N VAL A 352 13.03 15.14 -25.12
CA VAL A 352 13.00 16.57 -24.77
C VAL A 352 13.07 16.76 -23.25
N LEU A 353 13.80 17.79 -22.81
CA LEU A 353 13.69 18.34 -21.46
C LEU A 353 13.00 19.70 -21.58
N SER A 354 11.71 19.74 -21.25
CA SER A 354 10.86 20.94 -21.32
C SER A 354 10.77 21.59 -19.95
N VAL A 355 11.31 22.80 -19.81
CA VAL A 355 11.22 23.62 -18.59
C VAL A 355 10.53 24.94 -18.94
N LYS A 356 9.20 24.87 -19.07
CA LYS A 356 8.37 26.01 -19.51
C LYS A 356 7.62 26.60 -18.32
N GLU A 357 7.65 27.92 -18.20
CA GLU A 357 6.87 28.66 -17.17
C GLU A 357 7.16 28.16 -15.74
N ALA A 358 8.35 27.61 -15.52
CA ALA A 358 8.78 27.12 -14.21
C ALA A 358 9.35 28.27 -13.36
N GLU A 359 9.04 28.23 -12.08
CA GLU A 359 9.60 29.09 -11.04
C GLU A 359 10.52 28.23 -10.17
N LEU A 360 11.84 28.37 -10.36
CA LEU A 360 12.83 27.54 -9.69
C LEU A 360 13.64 28.40 -8.71
N ASP A 361 13.50 28.14 -7.42
CA ASP A 361 14.28 28.76 -6.37
C ASP A 361 15.31 27.77 -5.82
N GLY A 362 16.59 28.01 -6.08
CA GLY A 362 17.67 27.16 -5.57
C GLY A 362 18.05 27.45 -4.12
N GLY A 363 17.40 28.43 -3.48
CA GLY A 363 17.84 28.96 -2.19
C GLY A 363 19.26 29.52 -2.29
N GLU A 364 20.16 28.95 -1.48
CA GLU A 364 21.59 29.30 -1.50
C GLU A 364 22.37 28.58 -2.61
N GLY A 365 21.81 27.52 -3.19
CA GLY A 365 22.43 26.67 -4.22
C GLY A 365 21.98 26.96 -5.65
N ASN A 366 22.20 25.98 -6.53
CA ASN A 366 21.74 26.03 -7.92
C ASN A 366 20.24 25.74 -7.98
N ALA A 367 19.47 26.56 -8.68
CA ALA A 367 18.05 26.29 -8.91
C ALA A 367 17.83 25.12 -9.90
N PHE A 368 18.72 25.00 -10.89
CA PHE A 368 18.62 23.98 -11.94
C PHE A 368 19.99 23.49 -12.35
N ASN A 369 20.14 22.16 -12.47
CA ASN A 369 21.40 21.52 -12.85
C ASN A 369 21.14 20.44 -13.91
N ALA A 370 21.74 20.59 -15.08
CA ALA A 370 21.73 19.57 -16.14
C ALA A 370 23.14 19.28 -16.64
N GLN A 371 24.14 19.39 -15.76
CA GLN A 371 25.54 19.11 -16.09
C GLN A 371 25.68 17.68 -16.62
N SER A 372 26.35 17.52 -17.75
CA SER A 372 26.57 16.22 -18.40
C SER A 372 25.27 15.46 -18.77
N ALA A 373 24.12 16.12 -18.80
CA ALA A 373 22.88 15.52 -19.28
C ALA A 373 22.89 15.38 -20.80
N THR A 374 22.63 14.16 -21.30
CA THR A 374 22.48 13.87 -22.73
C THR A 374 21.03 13.96 -23.12
N ILE A 375 20.71 14.79 -24.13
CA ILE A 375 19.34 14.95 -24.66
C ILE A 375 19.41 14.63 -26.16
N ARG A 376 18.85 13.48 -26.58
CA ARG A 376 19.01 12.95 -27.95
C ARG A 376 18.08 13.61 -28.98
N GLY A 377 16.88 14.02 -28.57
CA GLY A 377 15.97 14.79 -29.41
C GLY A 377 16.26 16.29 -29.35
N THR A 378 15.26 17.11 -29.70
CA THR A 378 15.42 18.56 -29.63
C THR A 378 15.52 19.02 -28.18
N ARG A 379 16.64 19.66 -27.82
CA ARG A 379 16.60 20.65 -26.75
C ARG A 379 15.72 21.80 -27.25
N SER A 380 14.41 21.76 -26.97
CA SER A 380 13.61 22.99 -27.03
C SER A 380 14.05 23.83 -25.83
N SER A 381 15.25 24.42 -25.91
CA SER A 381 15.76 25.41 -24.98
C SER A 381 15.01 26.72 -25.19
N THR A 382 13.69 26.66 -25.12
CA THR A 382 12.87 27.78 -24.74
C THR A 382 13.00 27.87 -23.22
N ILE A 383 14.21 28.14 -22.71
CA ILE A 383 14.42 28.76 -21.38
C ILE A 383 13.96 30.24 -21.48
N LEU A 384 12.90 30.50 -22.23
CA LEU A 384 12.47 31.86 -22.59
C LEU A 384 11.60 32.47 -21.49
N LYS A 385 11.16 31.70 -20.48
CA LYS A 385 10.40 32.21 -19.32
C LYS A 385 10.57 31.41 -18.01
N ALA A 386 11.61 30.60 -17.85
CA ALA A 386 11.89 30.02 -16.53
C ALA A 386 12.52 31.11 -15.65
N GLN A 387 11.85 31.50 -14.57
CA GLN A 387 12.43 32.41 -13.59
C GLN A 387 13.24 31.58 -12.60
N ALA A 388 14.56 31.48 -12.85
CA ALA A 388 15.49 30.90 -11.91
C ALA A 388 16.05 32.01 -11.01
N ARG A 389 15.95 31.85 -9.70
CA ARG A 389 16.61 32.73 -8.72
C ARG A 389 17.61 31.90 -7.92
N SER A 390 18.84 32.41 -7.84
CA SER A 390 19.91 31.89 -6.97
C SER A 390 20.67 33.08 -6.39
N ARG A 391 21.10 32.99 -5.13
CA ARG A 391 21.89 34.05 -4.48
C ARG A 391 23.28 34.23 -5.12
N PHE A 392 23.82 33.19 -5.73
CA PHE A 392 25.07 33.25 -6.50
C PHE A 392 24.76 33.29 -8.01
N PRO A 393 25.44 34.11 -8.81
CA PRO A 393 25.25 34.10 -10.26
C PRO A 393 25.58 32.70 -10.77
N ALA A 394 24.63 32.10 -11.52
CA ALA A 394 24.86 30.84 -12.19
C ALA A 394 26.22 30.90 -12.90
N ARG A 395 27.17 30.02 -12.54
CA ARG A 395 28.30 29.76 -13.43
C ARG A 395 27.64 29.34 -14.73
N ARG A 396 27.72 30.17 -15.78
CA ARG A 396 27.33 29.79 -17.13
C ARG A 396 28.04 28.47 -17.41
N SER A 397 27.34 27.36 -17.31
CA SER A 397 27.89 26.09 -17.72
C SER A 397 28.07 26.20 -19.22
N MET A 398 29.32 26.19 -19.68
CA MET A 398 29.60 25.96 -21.09
C MET A 398 29.11 24.55 -21.39
N VAL A 399 27.93 24.48 -21.99
CA VAL A 399 27.37 23.24 -22.51
C VAL A 399 28.13 22.94 -23.79
N ASN A 400 29.06 21.98 -23.74
CA ASN A 400 29.70 21.47 -24.95
C ASN A 400 28.65 20.71 -25.77
N SER A 401 28.24 21.30 -26.90
CA SER A 401 27.56 20.58 -27.96
C SER A 401 28.57 19.71 -28.70
N HIS A 402 28.56 18.41 -28.44
CA HIS A 402 29.11 17.43 -29.38
C HIS A 402 27.93 16.74 -30.07
N SER A 403 27.50 17.34 -31.18
CA SER A 403 26.71 16.65 -32.19
C SER A 403 27.65 15.73 -32.97
N THR A 404 27.73 14.45 -32.61
CA THR A 404 28.24 13.43 -33.53
C THR A 404 27.08 12.93 -34.38
N VAL A 405 27.00 13.43 -35.61
CA VAL A 405 26.15 12.85 -36.66
C VAL A 405 26.93 11.67 -37.23
N PRO A 406 26.38 10.43 -37.25
CA PRO A 406 26.98 9.35 -38.03
C PRO A 406 26.60 9.54 -39.50
N SER A 407 27.60 9.55 -40.36
CA SER A 407 27.51 9.36 -41.82
C SER A 407 27.05 7.96 -42.20
#